data_AF-A0A1J3C9Z6-F1
#
_entry.id   AF-A0A1J3C9Z6-F1
#
_cell.length_a   1.000
_cell.length_b   1.000
_cell.length_c   1.000
_cell.angle_alpha   90.00
_cell.angle_beta   90.00
_cell.angle_gamma   90.00
#
_symmetry.space_group_name_H-M   'P 1'
#
loop_
_entity.id
_entity.type
_entity.pdbx_description
1 polymer ?
#
loop_
_entity_poly.entity_id
_entity_poly.type
_entity_poly.pdbx_seq_one_letter_code
_entity_poly.pdbx_strand_id
1 'polypeptide(L)'
;SQMVTQGMWDRDSTLLQLPYFTKDLAKRCQENPGNNIETVFDLVEMEDDRRQELLQMPDAQLLDIARFCNRFPNIDLTYEVVDRNEVTPGKEITLLVTVERDMEGRTEVGHVDAPRYPKAKEEGWWLVVGETETNQLLAIKRISLQQKAKVKLAFTVPTEPGEKSYTLYFMSDSYFGCDQEYTFSVDVRDHMEE
;
A
#
# COMPACT_ATOMS: atom_id res chain seq x y z
N SER A 1 -1.75 11.23 -6.24
CA SER A 1 -2.36 10.50 -7.37
C SER A 1 -3.72 9.92 -6.97
N GLN A 2 -3.77 9.13 -5.89
CA GLN A 2 -4.98 8.48 -5.36
C GLN A 2 -6.19 9.43 -5.25
N MET A 3 -6.02 10.64 -4.68
CA MET A 3 -7.08 11.66 -4.56
C MET A 3 -7.83 11.93 -5.87
N VAL A 4 -7.10 12.02 -6.98
CA VAL A 4 -7.68 12.30 -8.30
C VAL A 4 -8.34 11.06 -8.87
N THR A 5 -7.77 9.87 -8.64
CA THR A 5 -8.33 8.59 -9.10
C THR A 5 -9.66 8.29 -8.41
N GLN A 6 -9.73 8.40 -7.08
CA GLN A 6 -10.95 8.09 -6.32
C GLN A 6 -11.89 9.29 -6.16
N GLY A 7 -11.46 10.50 -6.53
CA GLY A 7 -12.27 11.72 -6.41
C GLY A 7 -12.60 12.07 -4.96
N MET A 8 -11.58 12.04 -4.09
CA MET A 8 -11.66 12.32 -2.66
C MET A 8 -10.38 12.98 -2.15
N TRP A 9 -10.43 13.62 -0.97
CA TRP A 9 -9.26 14.23 -0.33
C TRP A 9 -8.53 13.23 0.56
N ASP A 10 -7.27 13.49 0.85
CA ASP A 10 -6.41 12.74 1.79
C ASP A 10 -6.99 12.67 3.21
N ARG A 11 -7.69 13.72 3.64
CA ARG A 11 -8.39 13.80 4.93
C ARG A 11 -9.77 13.15 4.97
N ASP A 12 -10.29 12.71 3.82
CA ASP A 12 -11.60 12.05 3.76
C ASP A 12 -11.46 10.59 4.24
N SER A 13 -12.56 10.01 4.76
CA SER A 13 -12.58 8.60 5.15
C SER A 13 -12.25 7.70 3.95
N THR A 14 -11.37 6.71 4.13
CA THR A 14 -10.98 5.76 3.07
C THR A 14 -12.19 5.02 2.50
N LEU A 15 -13.25 4.83 3.29
CA LEU A 15 -14.50 4.19 2.89
C LEU A 15 -15.26 4.95 1.78
N LEU A 16 -14.97 6.24 1.56
CA LEU A 16 -15.64 7.03 0.53
C LEU A 16 -15.28 6.64 -0.91
N GLN A 17 -14.27 5.78 -1.08
CA GLN A 17 -13.96 5.15 -2.37
C GLN A 17 -14.93 4.01 -2.71
N LEU A 18 -15.65 3.46 -1.72
CA LEU A 18 -16.62 2.39 -1.94
C LEU A 18 -17.86 2.93 -2.67
N PRO A 19 -18.49 2.12 -3.54
CA PRO A 19 -19.77 2.46 -4.16
C PRO A 19 -20.83 2.80 -3.10
N TYR A 20 -21.66 3.81 -3.38
CA TYR A 20 -22.79 4.26 -2.54
C TYR A 20 -22.43 4.84 -1.17
N PHE A 21 -21.14 4.89 -0.79
CA PHE A 21 -20.73 5.48 0.47
C PHE A 21 -20.89 7.00 0.48
N THR A 22 -21.68 7.49 1.44
CA THR A 22 -21.81 8.91 1.77
C THR A 22 -20.95 9.25 2.98
N LYS A 23 -20.72 10.55 3.24
CA LYS A 23 -20.00 11.00 4.44
C LYS A 23 -20.68 10.55 5.73
N ASP A 24 -22.02 10.57 5.76
CA ASP A 24 -22.79 10.14 6.92
C ASP A 24 -22.68 8.62 7.14
N LEU A 25 -22.68 7.82 6.07
CA LEU A 25 -22.47 6.38 6.17
C LEU A 25 -21.05 6.06 6.64
N ALA A 26 -20.03 6.69 6.05
CA ALA A 26 -18.65 6.48 6.46
C ALA A 26 -18.45 6.85 7.94
N LYS A 27 -19.06 7.94 8.39
CA LYS A 27 -19.06 8.33 9.82
C LYS A 27 -19.76 7.29 10.70
N ARG A 28 -20.92 6.78 10.29
CA ARG A 28 -21.63 5.70 10.99
C ARG A 28 -20.78 4.44 11.13
N CYS A 29 -20.03 4.09 10.07
CA CYS A 29 -19.08 2.97 10.09
C CYS A 29 -17.94 3.22 11.09
N GLN A 30 -17.37 4.42 11.13
CA GLN A 30 -16.29 4.78 12.06
C GLN A 30 -16.75 4.84 13.52
N GLU A 31 -18.01 5.23 13.76
CA GLU A 31 -18.62 5.31 15.09
C GLU A 31 -19.35 4.00 15.48
N ASN A 32 -19.16 2.91 14.74
CA ASN A 32 -19.85 1.65 14.96
C ASN A 32 -19.48 1.04 16.33
N PRO A 33 -20.45 0.84 17.25
CA PRO A 33 -20.15 0.39 18.60
C PRO A 33 -19.48 -0.99 18.65
N GLY A 34 -18.37 -1.08 19.38
CA GLY A 34 -17.65 -2.33 19.62
C GLY A 34 -16.69 -2.75 18.51
N ASN A 35 -16.82 -2.21 17.31
CA ASN A 35 -15.84 -2.38 16.24
C ASN A 35 -15.88 -1.20 15.26
N ASN A 36 -14.90 -0.30 15.33
CA ASN A 36 -14.79 0.83 14.41
C ASN A 36 -14.40 0.30 13.02
N ILE A 37 -15.07 0.79 11.99
CA ILE A 37 -14.76 0.44 10.59
C ILE A 37 -14.15 1.67 9.94
N GLU A 38 -12.84 1.65 9.73
CA GLU A 38 -12.05 2.77 9.20
C GLU A 38 -11.46 2.46 7.81
N THR A 39 -11.25 1.19 7.51
CA THR A 39 -10.64 0.69 6.27
C THR A 39 -11.55 -0.25 5.50
N VAL A 40 -11.22 -0.49 4.23
CA VAL A 40 -11.90 -1.50 3.40
C VAL A 40 -11.73 -2.91 3.99
N PHE A 41 -10.56 -3.21 4.58
CA PHE A 41 -10.32 -4.49 5.23
C PHE A 41 -11.24 -4.70 6.43
N ASP A 42 -11.40 -3.68 7.28
CA ASP A 42 -12.30 -3.76 8.44
C ASP A 42 -13.73 -4.13 8.01
N LEU A 43 -14.20 -3.54 6.89
CA LEU A 43 -15.54 -3.80 6.34
C LEU A 43 -15.66 -5.23 5.79
N VAL A 44 -14.61 -5.76 5.15
CA VAL A 44 -14.58 -7.12 4.60
C VAL A 44 -14.57 -8.16 5.71
N GLU A 45 -13.83 -7.91 6.79
CA GLU A 45 -13.73 -8.79 7.95
C GLU A 45 -15.00 -8.79 8.82
N MET A 46 -15.93 -7.86 8.60
CA MET A 46 -17.21 -7.88 9.30
C MET A 46 -18.06 -9.10 8.92
N GLU A 47 -18.67 -9.70 9.93
CA GLU A 47 -19.74 -10.69 9.76
C GLU A 47 -20.89 -10.15 8.90
N ASP A 48 -21.41 -11.00 8.00
CA ASP A 48 -22.40 -10.62 6.98
C ASP A 48 -23.65 -9.95 7.58
N ASP A 49 -24.23 -10.53 8.64
CA ASP A 49 -25.42 -10.00 9.30
C ASP A 49 -25.18 -8.60 9.89
N ARG A 50 -23.99 -8.38 10.48
CA ARG A 50 -23.60 -7.09 11.06
C ARG A 50 -23.34 -6.06 9.98
N ARG A 51 -22.71 -6.46 8.88
CA ARG A 51 -22.48 -5.59 7.73
C ARG A 51 -23.80 -5.17 7.09
N GLN A 52 -24.77 -6.08 6.94
CA GLN A 52 -26.10 -5.75 6.44
C GLN A 52 -26.84 -4.77 7.35
N GLU A 53 -26.83 -5.01 8.67
CA GLU A 53 -27.43 -4.12 9.68
C GLU A 53 -26.80 -2.72 9.66
N LEU A 54 -25.46 -2.66 9.51
CA LEU A 54 -24.71 -1.40 9.49
C LEU A 54 -24.90 -0.61 8.20
N LEU A 55 -24.94 -1.27 7.04
CA LEU A 55 -25.03 -0.59 5.75
C LEU A 55 -26.47 -0.19 5.40
N GLN A 56 -27.46 -1.02 5.76
CA GLN A 56 -28.89 -0.78 5.49
C GLN A 56 -29.17 -0.50 4.00
N MET A 57 -28.52 -1.28 3.13
CA MET A 57 -28.60 -1.14 1.67
C MET A 57 -29.31 -2.33 1.03
N PRO A 58 -29.93 -2.16 -0.15
CA PRO A 58 -30.44 -3.28 -0.95
C PRO A 58 -29.31 -4.23 -1.40
N ASP A 59 -29.63 -5.51 -1.58
CA ASP A 59 -28.67 -6.55 -2.00
C ASP A 59 -27.87 -6.19 -3.26
N ALA A 60 -28.49 -5.49 -4.21
CA ALA A 60 -27.81 -5.02 -5.42
C ALA A 60 -26.64 -4.06 -5.11
N GLN A 61 -26.80 -3.16 -4.13
CA GLN A 61 -25.73 -2.23 -3.73
C GLN A 61 -24.66 -2.94 -2.91
N LEU A 62 -25.06 -3.88 -2.05
CA LEU A 62 -24.12 -4.72 -1.30
C LEU A 62 -23.26 -5.57 -2.22
N LEU A 63 -23.84 -6.09 -3.31
CA LEU A 63 -23.12 -6.84 -4.32
C LEU A 63 -22.05 -6.00 -5.04
N ASP A 64 -22.37 -4.74 -5.35
CA ASP A 64 -21.40 -3.81 -5.96
C ASP A 64 -20.28 -3.43 -4.98
N ILE A 65 -20.59 -3.26 -3.69
CA ILE A 65 -19.57 -3.08 -2.65
C ILE A 65 -18.67 -4.32 -2.56
N ALA A 66 -19.25 -5.53 -2.56
CA ALA A 66 -18.47 -6.77 -2.54
C ALA A 66 -17.56 -6.88 -3.77
N ARG A 67 -18.03 -6.48 -4.96
CA ARG A 67 -17.20 -6.43 -6.17
C ARG A 67 -16.02 -5.48 -6.02
N PHE A 68 -16.23 -4.30 -5.42
CA PHE A 68 -15.14 -3.37 -5.13
C PHE A 68 -14.14 -3.99 -4.15
N CYS A 69 -14.62 -4.53 -3.02
CA CYS A 69 -13.78 -5.13 -1.99
C CYS A 69 -12.92 -6.27 -2.54
N ASN A 70 -13.50 -7.17 -3.34
CA ASN A 70 -12.73 -8.24 -3.98
C ASN A 70 -11.64 -7.66 -4.90
N ARG A 71 -11.88 -6.54 -5.58
CA ARG A 71 -10.87 -5.85 -6.44
C ARG A 71 -9.86 -5.03 -5.65
N PHE A 72 -10.14 -4.72 -4.39
CA PHE A 72 -9.26 -3.91 -3.57
C PHE A 72 -7.92 -4.64 -3.36
N PRO A 73 -6.77 -3.94 -3.42
CA PRO A 73 -5.47 -4.61 -3.37
C PRO A 73 -5.20 -5.25 -2.00
N ASN A 74 -5.00 -6.57 -1.98
CA ASN A 74 -4.42 -7.30 -0.86
C ASN A 74 -3.05 -7.84 -1.30
N ILE A 75 -1.97 -7.22 -0.82
CA ILE A 75 -0.60 -7.45 -1.30
C ILE A 75 0.34 -7.63 -0.12
N ASP A 76 1.03 -8.75 -0.09
CA ASP A 76 2.13 -9.01 0.82
C ASP A 76 3.45 -8.45 0.25
N LEU A 77 4.25 -7.83 1.12
CA LEU A 77 5.56 -7.32 0.80
C LEU A 77 6.61 -7.92 1.73
N THR A 78 7.67 -8.45 1.13
CA THR A 78 8.89 -8.87 1.83
C THR A 78 10.11 -8.20 1.20
N TYR A 79 11.15 -7.97 1.99
CA TYR A 79 12.37 -7.33 1.50
C TYR A 79 13.62 -7.92 2.15
N GLU A 80 14.73 -7.84 1.43
CA GLU A 80 16.05 -8.22 1.92
C GLU A 80 17.12 -7.25 1.40
N VAL A 81 18.06 -6.86 2.27
CA VAL A 81 19.26 -6.13 1.84
C VAL A 81 20.27 -7.16 1.34
N VAL A 82 20.61 -7.07 0.05
CA VAL A 82 21.59 -7.96 -0.58
C VAL A 82 22.95 -7.72 0.07
N ASP A 83 23.63 -8.81 0.42
CA ASP A 83 24.95 -8.80 1.07
C ASP A 83 25.01 -7.87 2.30
N ARG A 84 23.97 -7.92 3.16
CA ARG A 84 23.80 -7.05 4.35
C ARG A 84 25.02 -6.95 5.27
N ASN A 85 25.91 -7.94 5.26
CA ASN A 85 27.11 -7.98 6.09
C ASN A 85 28.34 -7.30 5.44
N GLU A 86 28.27 -6.94 4.16
CA GLU A 86 29.37 -6.41 3.35
C GLU A 86 29.09 -4.97 2.90
N VAL A 87 28.36 -4.20 3.71
CA VAL A 87 28.00 -2.82 3.41
C VAL A 87 29.13 -1.87 3.81
N THR A 88 29.81 -1.31 2.81
CA THR A 88 30.90 -0.35 2.98
C THR A 88 30.43 1.10 2.79
N PRO A 89 31.00 2.08 3.53
CA PRO A 89 30.64 3.48 3.44
C PRO A 89 30.71 4.04 2.02
N GLY A 90 29.73 4.88 1.66
CA GLY A 90 29.67 5.57 0.37
C GLY A 90 29.47 4.66 -0.84
N LYS A 91 29.14 3.37 -0.66
CA LYS A 91 28.86 2.44 -1.76
C LYS A 91 27.36 2.25 -1.99
N GLU A 92 27.04 1.84 -3.21
CA GLU A 92 25.69 1.43 -3.57
C GLU A 92 25.37 0.06 -2.96
N ILE A 93 24.20 -0.06 -2.35
CA ILE A 93 23.62 -1.32 -1.90
C ILE A 93 22.31 -1.59 -2.64
N THR A 94 21.88 -2.85 -2.65
CA THR A 94 20.62 -3.26 -3.28
C THR A 94 19.63 -3.76 -2.22
N LEU A 95 18.45 -3.15 -2.19
CA LEU A 95 17.28 -3.69 -1.52
C LEU A 95 16.45 -4.48 -2.54
N LEU A 96 16.22 -5.76 -2.21
CA LEU A 96 15.46 -6.68 -3.04
C LEU A 96 14.07 -6.86 -2.43
N VAL A 97 13.07 -6.33 -3.10
CA VAL A 97 11.68 -6.35 -2.66
C VAL A 97 10.91 -7.39 -3.45
N THR A 98 10.15 -8.24 -2.77
CA THR A 98 9.20 -9.17 -3.37
C THR A 98 7.80 -8.75 -2.94
N VAL A 99 6.93 -8.50 -3.93
CA VAL A 99 5.52 -8.21 -3.71
C VAL A 99 4.66 -9.31 -4.32
N GLU A 100 3.65 -9.75 -3.60
CA GLU A 100 2.76 -10.85 -4.00
C GLU A 100 1.32 -10.48 -3.66
N ARG A 101 0.45 -10.48 -4.67
CA ARG A 101 -0.98 -10.19 -4.53
C ARG A 101 -1.74 -11.47 -4.23
N ASP A 102 -2.64 -11.42 -3.26
CA ASP A 102 -3.67 -12.45 -3.13
C ASP A 102 -4.71 -12.27 -4.25
N MET A 103 -4.75 -13.25 -5.14
CA MET A 103 -5.64 -13.23 -6.29
C MET A 103 -7.06 -13.68 -5.94
N GLU A 104 -7.31 -14.28 -4.77
CA GLU A 104 -8.63 -14.81 -4.35
C GLU A 104 -9.31 -15.66 -5.45
N GLY A 105 -8.53 -16.49 -6.15
CA GLY A 105 -9.01 -17.35 -7.24
C GLY A 105 -9.19 -16.66 -8.61
N ARG A 106 -8.82 -15.38 -8.76
CA ARG A 106 -8.84 -14.67 -10.04
C ARG A 106 -7.61 -14.97 -10.90
N THR A 107 -7.75 -14.77 -12.21
CA THR A 107 -6.67 -14.99 -13.19
C THR A 107 -5.94 -13.72 -13.62
N GLU A 108 -6.55 -12.55 -13.44
CA GLU A 108 -5.97 -11.26 -13.86
C GLU A 108 -6.38 -10.10 -12.93
N VAL A 109 -5.52 -9.08 -12.87
CA VAL A 109 -5.85 -7.80 -12.24
C VAL A 109 -6.46 -6.91 -13.31
N GLY A 110 -7.78 -6.73 -13.26
CA GLY A 110 -8.45 -5.80 -14.18
C GLY A 110 -8.21 -4.33 -13.81
N HIS A 111 -8.82 -3.41 -14.55
CA HIS A 111 -8.74 -1.96 -14.30
C HIS A 111 -9.08 -1.52 -12.86
N VAL A 112 -8.56 -0.38 -12.44
CA VAL A 112 -8.92 0.25 -11.17
C VAL A 112 -10.43 0.54 -11.15
N ASP A 113 -11.09 0.13 -10.07
CA ASP A 113 -12.47 0.53 -9.77
C ASP A 113 -12.45 1.98 -9.26
N ALA A 114 -12.78 2.90 -10.16
CA ALA A 114 -12.72 4.35 -9.96
C ALA A 114 -13.83 5.04 -10.77
N PRO A 115 -15.10 4.96 -10.35
CA PRO A 115 -16.23 5.48 -11.12
C PRO A 115 -16.22 7.00 -11.32
N ARG A 116 -15.45 7.73 -10.50
CA ARG A 116 -15.28 9.21 -10.59
C ARG A 116 -14.14 9.61 -11.53
N TYR A 117 -13.35 8.64 -12.01
CA TYR A 117 -12.25 8.88 -12.93
C TYR A 117 -12.73 8.69 -14.38
N PRO A 118 -12.46 9.63 -15.31
CA PRO A 118 -13.10 9.65 -16.63
C PRO A 118 -12.58 8.60 -17.62
N LYS A 119 -11.57 7.80 -17.25
CA LYS A 119 -10.91 6.84 -18.15
C LYS A 119 -10.66 5.51 -17.42
N ALA A 120 -10.57 4.42 -18.17
CA ALA A 120 -10.00 3.19 -17.63
C ALA A 120 -8.55 3.46 -17.19
N LYS A 121 -8.18 2.94 -16.01
CA LYS A 121 -6.86 3.14 -15.42
C LYS A 121 -6.29 1.79 -14.99
N GLU A 122 -5.03 1.56 -15.34
CA GLU A 122 -4.25 0.45 -14.79
C GLU A 122 -3.70 0.83 -13.43
N GLU A 123 -3.63 -0.17 -12.55
CA GLU A 123 -3.08 -0.03 -11.22
C GLU A 123 -1.55 0.15 -11.31
N GLY A 124 -1.03 1.19 -10.64
CA GLY A 124 0.40 1.46 -10.55
C GLY A 124 0.84 1.61 -9.11
N TRP A 125 2.06 1.13 -8.83
CA TRP A 125 2.66 1.17 -7.51
C TRP A 125 4.02 1.86 -7.53
N TRP A 126 4.34 2.53 -6.43
CA TRP A 126 5.65 3.09 -6.16
C TRP A 126 6.31 2.32 -5.03
N LEU A 127 7.53 1.86 -5.28
CA LEU A 127 8.46 1.45 -4.24
C LEU A 127 9.45 2.58 -4.02
N VAL A 128 9.54 3.08 -2.80
CA VAL A 128 10.39 4.22 -2.43
C VAL A 128 11.24 3.85 -1.24
N VAL A 129 12.54 4.09 -1.31
CA VAL A 129 13.43 4.07 -0.15
C VAL A 129 13.74 5.51 0.22
N GLY A 130 13.58 5.86 1.49
CA GLY A 130 13.93 7.17 2.01
C GLY A 130 14.52 7.13 3.41
N GLU A 131 15.08 8.25 3.83
CA GLU A 131 15.54 8.52 5.19
C GLU A 131 14.63 9.60 5.78
N THR A 132 13.83 9.22 6.78
CA THR A 132 12.77 10.07 7.32
C THR A 132 13.33 11.26 8.11
N GLU A 133 14.44 11.07 8.83
CA GLU A 133 15.05 12.13 9.65
C GLU A 133 15.55 13.32 8.82
N THR A 134 16.14 13.02 7.66
CA THR A 134 16.69 14.03 6.75
C THR A 134 15.73 14.41 5.63
N ASN A 135 14.56 13.75 5.57
CA ASN A 135 13.57 13.89 4.50
C ASN A 135 14.18 13.68 3.10
N GLN A 136 15.04 12.65 2.96
CA GLN A 136 15.71 12.32 1.70
C GLN A 136 15.08 11.11 1.02
N LEU A 137 14.87 11.22 -0.29
CA LEU A 137 14.49 10.11 -1.16
C LEU A 137 15.77 9.51 -1.76
N LEU A 138 16.00 8.22 -1.50
CA LEU A 138 17.24 7.52 -1.87
C LEU A 138 17.06 6.65 -3.11
N ALA A 139 15.91 5.99 -3.25
CA ALA A 139 15.56 5.23 -4.44
C ALA A 139 14.06 5.30 -4.69
N ILE A 140 13.66 5.25 -5.97
CA ILE A 140 12.26 5.19 -6.37
C ILE A 140 12.10 4.34 -7.63
N LYS A 141 11.08 3.49 -7.64
CA LYS A 141 10.71 2.70 -8.81
C LYS A 141 9.21 2.54 -8.92
N ARG A 142 8.69 2.75 -10.13
CA ARG A 142 7.29 2.45 -10.46
C ARG A 142 7.18 1.02 -10.97
N ILE A 143 6.18 0.28 -10.49
CA ILE A 143 5.85 -1.07 -10.97
C ILE A 143 4.36 -1.18 -11.29
N SER A 144 4.05 -2.11 -12.20
CA SER A 144 2.70 -2.67 -12.34
C SER A 144 2.74 -4.08 -11.76
N LEU A 145 1.74 -4.44 -10.98
CA LEU A 145 1.68 -5.72 -10.27
C LEU A 145 0.44 -6.50 -10.72
N GLN A 146 0.67 -7.63 -11.36
CA GLN A 146 -0.36 -8.65 -11.59
C GLN A 146 -0.42 -9.55 -10.36
N GLN A 147 0.25 -10.71 -10.38
CA GLN A 147 0.29 -11.62 -9.24
C GLN A 147 1.54 -11.42 -8.36
N LYS A 148 2.74 -11.43 -8.94
CA LYS A 148 4.00 -11.37 -8.18
C LYS A 148 5.06 -10.58 -8.93
N ALA A 149 5.86 -9.81 -8.21
CA ALA A 149 7.02 -9.12 -8.78
C ALA A 149 8.20 -9.14 -7.81
N LYS A 150 9.40 -9.28 -8.36
CA LYS A 150 10.66 -9.16 -7.63
C LYS A 150 11.44 -7.97 -8.19
N VAL A 151 11.72 -6.99 -7.33
CA VAL A 151 12.16 -5.65 -7.71
C VAL A 151 13.44 -5.30 -6.95
N LYS A 152 14.47 -4.90 -7.69
CA LYS A 152 15.70 -4.33 -7.12
C LYS A 152 15.59 -2.80 -7.04
N LEU A 153 15.89 -2.25 -5.88
CA LEU A 153 16.10 -0.83 -5.61
C LEU A 153 17.56 -0.65 -5.20
N ALA A 154 18.29 0.20 -5.88
CA ALA A 154 19.69 0.49 -5.59
C ALA A 154 19.82 1.92 -5.06
N PHE A 155 20.59 2.10 -3.98
CA PHE A 155 20.87 3.41 -3.39
C PHE A 155 22.22 3.42 -2.68
N THR A 156 22.82 4.59 -2.55
CA THR A 156 24.12 4.77 -1.89
C THR A 156 23.94 5.00 -0.40
N VAL A 157 24.67 4.23 0.43
CA VAL A 157 24.73 4.47 1.88
C VAL A 157 25.64 5.66 2.22
N PRO A 158 25.43 6.34 3.36
CA PRO A 158 26.28 7.43 3.80
C PRO A 158 27.77 7.04 3.92
N THR A 159 28.64 8.05 3.93
CA THR A 159 30.08 7.87 4.16
C THR A 159 30.41 7.66 5.63
N GLU A 160 29.51 8.00 6.54
CA GLU A 160 29.67 7.80 7.97
C GLU A 160 29.34 6.35 8.34
N PRO A 161 30.25 5.63 8.99
CA PRO A 161 29.99 4.30 9.52
C PRO A 161 28.86 4.28 10.57
N GLY A 162 28.43 3.06 10.91
CA GLY A 162 27.44 2.77 11.93
C GLY A 162 26.08 2.37 11.37
N GLU A 163 25.14 2.10 12.27
CA GLU A 163 23.79 1.71 11.92
C GLU A 163 23.01 2.90 11.33
N LYS A 164 22.45 2.72 10.14
CA LYS A 164 21.61 3.69 9.43
C LYS A 164 20.20 3.15 9.26
N SER A 165 19.21 3.98 9.59
CA SER A 165 17.79 3.62 9.50
C SER A 165 17.19 4.20 8.22
N TYR A 166 16.42 3.37 7.51
CA TYR A 166 15.72 3.74 6.28
C TYR A 166 14.28 3.26 6.35
N THR A 167 13.45 3.83 5.49
CA THR A 167 12.06 3.43 5.32
C THR A 167 11.80 3.01 3.88
N LEU A 168 11.23 1.82 3.70
CA LEU A 168 10.64 1.35 2.45
C LEU A 168 9.14 1.67 2.45
N TYR A 169 8.71 2.49 1.49
CA TYR A 169 7.30 2.77 1.22
C TYR A 169 6.84 1.99 -0.01
N PHE A 170 5.68 1.36 0.09
CA PHE A 170 4.95 0.76 -1.03
C PHE A 170 3.62 1.48 -1.17
N MET A 171 3.48 2.31 -2.20
CA MET A 171 2.35 3.24 -2.34
C MET A 171 1.58 3.01 -3.63
N SER A 172 0.25 2.94 -3.52
CA SER A 172 -0.65 2.88 -4.67
C SER A 172 -0.75 4.24 -5.34
N ASP A 173 -0.94 4.28 -6.66
CA ASP A 173 -1.32 5.50 -7.36
C ASP A 173 -2.85 5.66 -7.50
N SER A 174 -3.62 4.68 -6.99
CA SER A 174 -5.02 4.43 -7.35
C SER A 174 -5.99 4.29 -6.18
N TYR A 175 -5.60 3.61 -5.11
CA TYR A 175 -6.47 3.27 -3.98
C TYR A 175 -5.95 3.89 -2.68
N PHE A 176 -6.86 4.24 -1.77
CA PHE A 176 -6.52 4.68 -0.42
C PHE A 176 -6.54 3.51 0.55
N GLY A 177 -5.66 3.54 1.56
CA GLY A 177 -5.63 2.55 2.65
C GLY A 177 -4.91 1.24 2.31
N CYS A 178 -4.09 1.23 1.26
CA CYS A 178 -3.26 0.09 0.86
C CYS A 178 -1.77 0.43 0.77
N ASP A 179 -1.39 1.64 1.20
CA ASP A 179 0.01 2.03 1.30
C ASP A 179 0.64 1.35 2.52
N GLN A 180 1.86 0.85 2.37
CA GLN A 180 2.59 0.13 3.41
C GLN A 180 3.95 0.78 3.66
N GLU A 181 4.38 0.78 4.92
CA GLU A 181 5.65 1.37 5.36
C GLU A 181 6.43 0.36 6.22
N TYR A 182 7.73 0.20 5.91
CA TYR A 182 8.61 -0.69 6.63
C TYR A 182 9.94 0.00 6.95
N THR A 183 10.24 0.18 8.24
CA THR A 183 11.55 0.63 8.69
C THR A 183 12.55 -0.53 8.70
N PHE A 184 13.76 -0.28 8.22
CA PHE A 184 14.87 -1.24 8.25
C PHE A 184 16.20 -0.54 8.51
N SER A 185 17.13 -1.24 9.18
CA SER A 185 18.47 -0.74 9.45
C SER A 185 19.54 -1.45 8.63
N VAL A 186 20.57 -0.71 8.22
CA VAL A 186 21.78 -1.23 7.60
C VAL A 186 22.99 -0.82 8.43
N ASP A 187 23.81 -1.79 8.80
CA ASP A 187 25.09 -1.55 9.49
C ASP A 187 26.17 -1.23 8.45
N VAL A 188 26.57 0.04 8.37
CA VAL A 188 27.63 0.51 7.48
C VAL A 188 28.97 0.30 8.19
N ARG A 189 29.74 -0.68 7.75
CA ARG A 189 30.96 -1.11 8.45
C ARG A 189 32.18 -0.36 7.95
N ASP A 190 32.99 0.12 8.88
CA ASP A 190 34.34 0.56 8.56
C ASP A 190 35.09 -0.59 7.88
N HIS A 191 35.66 -0.31 6.71
CA HIS A 191 36.56 -1.24 6.06
C HIS A 191 37.82 -1.29 6.92
N MET A 192 37.91 -2.26 7.85
CA MET A 192 39.18 -2.57 8.48
C MET A 192 40.06 -3.20 7.40
N GLU A 193 41.02 -2.41 6.90
CA GLU A 193 42.13 -2.93 6.10
C GLU A 193 42.82 -4.05 6.92
N GLU A 194 42.82 -5.28 6.40
CA GLU A 194 43.77 -6.32 6.83
C GLU A 194 45.18 -6.04 6.31
#